data_AF-A0A7I9XHR5-F1
#
_entry.id   AF-A0A7I9XHR5-F1
#
_cell.length_a   1.000
_cell.length_b   1.000
_cell.length_c   1.000
_cell.angle_alpha   90.00
_cell.angle_beta   90.00
_cell.angle_gamma   90.00
#
_symmetry.space_group_name_H-M   'P 1'
#
loop_
_entity.id
_entity.type
_entity.pdbx_description
1 polymer ?
#
loop_
_entity_poly.entity_id
_entity_poly.type
_entity_poly.pdbx_seq_one_letter_code
_entity_poly.pdbx_strand_id
1 'polypeptide(L)'
;MTRWNAPVRTAAAARFYQAAEDDRVVRPERYRLGVDAVDLVIDRASRGGGDAMFGEVADWKPGLEHYLGSAAEDGRLNALGAKNAHSTAVGRLRARAAIDTYLREHPDLEQRPLPAPIIITGGWRTGTTFLFRLLGRDSRLRAPLPAELGAPWLLAGDLKPQQRAERLAAAASGHQMLHILNPAMAAVHDSGPDLAEECVLAMGTTLRNWGFTATTRWTGTPAGWPGSRLPRNTVSTGASCESSMPTTDDDGSSRRRHIPRSSNISSRPIPVPA
;
A
#
# COMPACT_ATOMS: atom_id res chain seq x y z
N MET A 1 22.94 28.28 1.19
CA MET A 1 22.41 26.95 0.85
C MET A 1 23.37 25.90 1.38
N THR A 2 22.97 25.13 2.39
CA THR A 2 23.77 24.00 2.87
C THR A 2 23.76 22.93 1.78
N ARG A 3 24.93 22.58 1.22
CA ARG A 3 25.02 21.47 0.27
C ARG A 3 24.72 20.18 1.03
N TRP A 4 23.73 19.43 0.57
CA TRP A 4 23.49 18.08 1.08
C TRP A 4 24.67 17.20 0.68
N ASN A 5 25.27 16.52 1.67
CA ASN A 5 26.30 15.52 1.45
C ASN A 5 25.70 14.16 1.78
N ALA A 6 25.93 13.18 0.91
CA ALA A 6 25.50 11.81 1.19
C ALA A 6 26.22 11.30 2.45
N PRO A 7 25.50 10.72 3.42
CA PRO A 7 26.13 10.16 4.60
C PRO A 7 27.05 9.00 4.21
N VAL A 8 28.17 8.86 4.92
CA VAL A 8 29.08 7.73 4.74
C VAL A 8 28.36 6.46 5.13
N ARG A 9 28.34 5.47 4.24
CA ARG A 9 27.72 4.16 4.49
C ARG A 9 28.49 3.43 5.57
N THR A 10 27.77 2.73 6.45
CA THR A 10 28.39 1.79 7.38
C THR A 10 29.04 0.62 6.63
N ALA A 11 30.00 -0.06 7.25
CA ALA A 11 30.60 -1.26 6.66
C ALA A 11 29.55 -2.36 6.37
N ALA A 12 28.53 -2.48 7.21
CA ALA A 12 27.42 -3.40 6.98
C ALA A 12 26.61 -3.03 5.73
N ALA A 13 26.20 -1.76 5.61
CA ALA A 13 25.50 -1.28 4.42
C ALA A 13 26.35 -1.47 3.16
N ALA A 14 27.63 -1.10 3.20
CA ALA A 14 28.54 -1.22 2.06
C ALA A 14 28.61 -2.64 1.48
N ARG A 15 28.60 -3.68 2.34
CA ARG A 15 28.55 -5.09 1.89
C ARG A 15 27.29 -5.41 1.10
N PHE A 16 26.13 -4.89 1.48
CA PHE A 16 24.88 -5.10 0.74
C PHE A 16 24.90 -4.42 -0.63
N TYR A 17 25.44 -3.21 -0.71
CA TYR A 17 25.62 -2.52 -2.00
C TYR A 17 26.58 -3.30 -2.91
N GLN A 18 27.74 -3.71 -2.39
CA GLN A 18 28.72 -4.47 -3.17
C GLN A 18 28.15 -5.81 -3.64
N ALA A 19 27.49 -6.56 -2.75
CA ALA A 19 26.87 -7.83 -3.10
C ALA A 19 25.79 -7.69 -4.20
N ALA A 20 25.05 -6.57 -4.21
CA ALA A 20 24.10 -6.28 -5.28
C ALA A 20 24.80 -5.97 -6.62
N GLU A 21 25.91 -5.24 -6.60
CA GLU A 21 26.71 -4.98 -7.82
C GLU A 21 27.36 -6.26 -8.35
N ASP A 22 27.96 -7.08 -7.49
CA ASP A 22 28.55 -8.37 -7.87
C ASP A 22 27.49 -9.30 -8.49
N ASP A 23 26.31 -9.38 -7.86
CA ASP A 23 25.17 -10.15 -8.37
C ASP A 23 24.67 -9.61 -9.72
N ARG A 24 24.69 -8.28 -9.92
CA ARG A 24 24.32 -7.66 -11.20
C ARG A 24 25.28 -7.98 -12.33
N VAL A 25 26.58 -8.13 -12.05
CA VAL A 25 27.56 -8.56 -13.06
C VAL A 25 27.25 -9.98 -13.54
N VAL A 26 26.91 -10.88 -12.62
CA VAL A 26 26.63 -12.29 -12.94
C VAL A 26 25.24 -12.48 -13.55
N ARG A 27 24.24 -11.68 -13.12
CA ARG A 27 22.82 -11.84 -13.47
C ARG A 27 22.18 -10.49 -13.85
N PRO A 28 22.67 -9.81 -14.91
CA PRO A 28 22.25 -8.46 -15.26
C PRO A 28 20.75 -8.35 -15.60
N GLU A 29 20.14 -9.43 -16.08
CA GLU A 29 18.71 -9.50 -16.38
C GLU A 29 17.85 -9.20 -15.15
N ARG A 30 18.26 -9.63 -13.94
CA ARG A 30 17.52 -9.42 -12.68
C ARG A 30 17.48 -7.96 -12.21
N TYR A 31 18.21 -7.09 -12.90
CA TYR A 31 18.37 -5.68 -12.56
C TYR A 31 17.83 -4.75 -13.66
N ARG A 32 17.32 -5.30 -14.77
CA ARG A 32 16.76 -4.51 -15.88
C ARG A 32 15.46 -3.85 -15.44
N LEU A 33 15.34 -2.53 -15.54
CA LEU A 33 14.10 -1.82 -15.23
C LEU A 33 13.39 -1.42 -16.53
N GLY A 34 12.22 -0.79 -16.41
CA GLY A 34 11.45 -0.29 -17.54
C GLY A 34 10.38 -1.26 -18.01
N VAL A 35 9.67 -0.86 -19.07
CA VAL A 35 8.58 -1.66 -19.68
C VAL A 35 9.10 -3.02 -20.15
N ASP A 36 10.34 -3.08 -20.66
CA ASP A 36 10.98 -4.33 -21.11
C ASP A 36 11.23 -5.34 -19.98
N ALA A 37 11.11 -4.92 -18.72
CA ALA A 37 11.25 -5.79 -17.55
C ALA A 37 9.93 -6.38 -17.05
N VAL A 38 8.79 -5.96 -17.61
CA VAL A 38 7.44 -6.37 -17.16
C VAL A 38 7.26 -7.88 -17.26
N ASP A 39 7.57 -8.47 -18.41
CA ASP A 39 7.40 -9.91 -18.63
C ASP A 39 8.33 -10.73 -17.73
N LEU A 40 9.55 -10.25 -17.49
CA LEU A 40 10.48 -10.87 -16.54
C LEU A 40 9.92 -10.86 -15.11
N VAL A 41 9.30 -9.76 -14.69
CA VAL A 41 8.67 -9.66 -13.36
C VAL A 41 7.47 -10.59 -13.26
N ILE A 42 6.63 -10.66 -14.29
CA ILE A 42 5.47 -11.56 -14.37
C ILE A 42 5.93 -13.02 -14.29
N ASP A 43 6.90 -13.42 -15.09
CA ASP A 43 7.46 -14.78 -15.09
C ASP A 43 8.03 -15.13 -13.70
N ARG A 44 8.82 -14.24 -13.10
CA ARG A 44 9.40 -14.45 -11.77
C ARG A 44 8.33 -14.51 -10.67
N ALA A 45 7.30 -13.69 -10.75
CA ALA A 45 6.21 -13.68 -9.79
C ALA A 45 5.39 -14.96 -9.88
N SER A 46 5.04 -15.38 -11.10
CA SER A 46 4.19 -16.54 -11.42
C SER A 46 4.94 -17.88 -11.39
N ARG A 47 6.28 -17.84 -11.43
CA ARG A 47 7.16 -19.03 -11.58
C ARG A 47 6.83 -19.83 -12.83
N GLY A 48 6.61 -19.14 -13.96
CA GLY A 48 6.21 -19.75 -15.23
C GLY A 48 4.71 -20.01 -15.39
N GLY A 49 3.88 -19.64 -14.41
CA GLY A 49 2.42 -19.79 -14.46
C GLY A 49 1.67 -18.75 -15.29
N GLY A 50 2.36 -17.70 -15.77
CA GLY A 50 1.77 -16.64 -16.59
C GLY A 50 1.01 -15.56 -15.80
N ASP A 51 0.42 -14.62 -16.53
CA ASP A 51 -0.23 -13.42 -16.01
C ASP A 51 -1.64 -13.67 -15.44
N ALA A 52 -2.34 -14.70 -15.94
CA ALA A 52 -3.67 -15.11 -15.46
C ALA A 52 -3.72 -15.43 -13.96
N MET A 53 -2.59 -15.79 -13.34
CA MET A 53 -2.47 -16.01 -11.89
C MET A 53 -2.78 -14.76 -11.05
N PHE A 54 -2.68 -13.58 -11.65
CA PHE A 54 -2.91 -12.30 -10.98
C PHE A 54 -4.31 -11.73 -11.26
N GLY A 55 -5.23 -12.53 -11.80
CA GLY A 55 -6.56 -12.07 -12.19
C GLY A 55 -6.53 -11.08 -13.36
N GLU A 56 -7.55 -10.23 -13.47
CA GLU A 56 -7.74 -9.33 -14.62
C GLU A 56 -6.52 -8.43 -14.88
N VAL A 57 -5.91 -8.60 -16.05
CA VAL A 57 -4.66 -7.91 -16.45
C VAL A 57 -4.81 -6.39 -16.40
N ALA A 58 -5.98 -5.86 -16.77
CA ALA A 58 -6.27 -4.43 -16.77
C ALA A 58 -6.18 -3.77 -15.37
N ASP A 59 -6.31 -4.54 -14.29
CA ASP A 59 -6.30 -4.01 -12.94
C ASP A 59 -4.90 -3.68 -12.43
N TRP A 60 -3.88 -4.42 -12.86
CA TRP A 60 -2.55 -4.38 -12.25
C TRP A 60 -1.42 -4.12 -13.25
N LYS A 61 -1.54 -4.58 -14.51
CA LYS A 61 -0.45 -4.45 -15.50
C LYS A 61 -0.08 -3.00 -15.80
N PRO A 62 -1.04 -2.06 -15.98
CA PRO A 62 -0.69 -0.64 -16.15
C PRO A 62 0.09 -0.07 -14.96
N GLY A 63 -0.27 -0.46 -13.73
CA GLY A 63 0.43 -0.07 -12.51
C GLY A 63 1.87 -0.57 -12.49
N LEU A 64 2.08 -1.81 -12.90
CA LEU A 64 3.39 -2.43 -13.00
C LEU A 64 4.27 -1.76 -14.05
N GLU A 65 3.75 -1.54 -15.26
CA GLU A 65 4.44 -0.85 -16.35
C GLU A 65 4.89 0.55 -15.92
N HIS A 66 4.00 1.31 -15.29
CA HIS A 66 4.33 2.66 -14.82
C HIS A 66 5.37 2.65 -13.69
N TYR A 67 5.24 1.73 -12.72
CA TYR A 67 6.21 1.60 -11.63
C TYR A 67 7.62 1.27 -12.15
N LEU A 68 7.73 0.29 -13.04
CA LEU A 68 9.01 -0.12 -13.62
C LEU A 68 9.58 0.91 -14.59
N GLY A 69 8.72 1.57 -15.37
CA GLY A 69 9.09 2.69 -16.24
C GLY A 69 9.70 3.85 -15.45
N SER A 70 8.99 4.32 -14.41
CA SER A 70 9.47 5.38 -13.53
C SER A 70 10.78 5.00 -12.82
N ALA A 71 10.93 3.74 -12.38
CA ALA A 71 12.17 3.27 -11.78
C ALA A 71 13.36 3.34 -12.75
N ALA A 72 13.14 3.11 -14.05
CA ALA A 72 14.18 3.18 -15.08
C ALA A 72 14.55 4.60 -15.46
N GLU A 73 13.57 5.46 -15.67
CA GLU A 73 13.77 6.82 -16.20
C GLU A 73 14.29 7.78 -15.13
N ASP A 74 13.70 7.74 -13.94
CA ASP A 74 13.89 8.80 -12.93
C ASP A 74 14.78 8.40 -11.76
N GLY A 75 14.91 7.10 -11.52
CA GLY A 75 15.45 6.61 -10.26
C GLY A 75 16.97 6.74 -10.12
N ARG A 76 17.73 6.84 -11.23
CA ARG A 76 19.21 6.72 -11.27
C ARG A 76 19.70 5.64 -10.28
N LEU A 77 18.99 4.52 -10.25
CA LEU A 77 19.13 3.52 -9.20
C LEU A 77 20.47 2.79 -9.36
N ASN A 78 21.14 2.58 -8.24
CA ASN A 78 22.23 1.60 -8.17
C ASN A 78 21.66 0.16 -8.20
N ALA A 79 22.52 -0.86 -8.24
CA ALA A 79 22.06 -2.25 -8.31
C ALA A 79 21.11 -2.61 -7.16
N LEU A 80 21.39 -2.15 -5.94
CA LEU A 80 20.51 -2.42 -4.79
C LEU A 80 19.13 -1.79 -4.96
N GLY A 81 19.06 -0.55 -5.47
CA GLY A 81 17.79 0.12 -5.78
C GLY A 81 17.00 -0.60 -6.87
N ALA A 82 17.64 -1.00 -7.97
CA ALA A 82 17.01 -1.74 -9.04
C ALA A 82 16.48 -3.11 -8.56
N LYS A 83 17.27 -3.82 -7.75
CA LYS A 83 16.87 -5.08 -7.10
C LYS A 83 15.66 -4.90 -6.18
N ASN A 84 15.61 -3.80 -5.43
CA ASN A 84 14.50 -3.49 -4.54
C ASN A 84 13.23 -3.16 -5.33
N ALA A 85 13.33 -2.43 -6.44
CA ALA A 85 12.19 -2.17 -7.33
C ALA A 85 11.62 -3.48 -7.89
N HIS A 86 12.48 -4.35 -8.41
CA HIS A 86 12.10 -5.71 -8.85
C HIS A 86 11.41 -6.51 -7.76
N SER A 87 12.04 -6.58 -6.59
CA SER A 87 11.54 -7.40 -5.48
C SER A 87 10.21 -6.87 -4.97
N THR A 88 10.02 -5.56 -4.95
CA THR A 88 8.73 -4.92 -4.65
C THR A 88 7.67 -5.35 -5.65
N ALA A 89 7.93 -5.21 -6.95
CA ALA A 89 6.96 -5.55 -7.99
C ALA A 89 6.54 -7.03 -7.94
N VAL A 90 7.53 -7.93 -7.86
CA VAL A 90 7.30 -9.38 -7.70
C VAL A 90 6.50 -9.68 -6.44
N GLY A 91 6.87 -9.06 -5.31
CA GLY A 91 6.19 -9.24 -4.03
C GLY A 91 4.72 -8.82 -4.08
N ARG A 92 4.42 -7.70 -4.75
CA ARG A 92 3.05 -7.20 -4.89
C ARG A 92 2.16 -8.07 -5.79
N LEU A 93 2.70 -8.60 -6.88
CA LEU A 93 1.96 -9.57 -7.71
C LEU A 93 1.68 -10.87 -6.95
N ARG A 94 2.67 -11.39 -6.21
CA ARG A 94 2.47 -12.57 -5.35
C ARG A 94 1.46 -12.33 -4.25
N ALA A 95 1.49 -11.14 -3.64
CA ALA A 95 0.49 -10.73 -2.66
C ALA A 95 -0.93 -10.74 -3.27
N ARG A 96 -1.08 -10.21 -4.49
CA ARG A 96 -2.35 -10.23 -5.23
C ARG A 96 -2.85 -11.66 -5.43
N ALA A 97 -2.02 -12.56 -5.97
CA ALA A 97 -2.39 -13.96 -6.19
C ALA A 97 -2.76 -14.69 -4.88
N ALA A 98 -2.01 -14.43 -3.80
CA ALA A 98 -2.27 -15.04 -2.50
C ALA A 98 -3.59 -14.56 -1.89
N ILE A 99 -3.89 -13.27 -1.99
CA ILE A 99 -5.16 -12.70 -1.53
C ILE A 99 -6.34 -13.25 -2.35
N ASP A 100 -6.22 -13.26 -3.67
CA ASP A 100 -7.27 -13.78 -4.56
C ASP A 100 -7.57 -15.27 -4.26
N THR A 101 -6.51 -16.06 -4.08
CA THR A 101 -6.65 -17.47 -3.68
C THR A 101 -7.35 -17.61 -2.35
N TYR A 102 -6.94 -16.83 -1.35
CA TYR A 102 -7.53 -16.88 -0.02
C TYR A 102 -9.02 -16.49 -0.04
N LEU A 103 -9.40 -15.43 -0.76
CA LEU A 103 -10.80 -14.99 -0.87
C LEU A 103 -11.68 -16.01 -1.58
N ARG A 104 -11.16 -16.67 -2.63
CA ARG A 104 -11.89 -17.73 -3.35
C ARG A 104 -12.14 -18.96 -2.48
N GLU A 105 -11.19 -19.29 -1.61
CA GLU A 105 -11.32 -20.38 -0.64
C GLU A 105 -12.23 -20.03 0.55
N HIS A 106 -12.48 -18.73 0.79
CA HIS A 106 -13.24 -18.22 1.93
C HIS A 106 -14.28 -17.17 1.49
N PRO A 107 -15.28 -17.54 0.67
CA PRO A 107 -16.25 -16.60 0.11
C PRO A 107 -17.15 -15.95 1.17
N ASP A 108 -17.25 -16.54 2.36
CA ASP A 108 -17.96 -15.99 3.51
C ASP A 108 -17.37 -14.65 4.00
N LEU A 109 -16.08 -14.40 3.73
CA LEU A 109 -15.42 -13.15 4.09
C LEU A 109 -16.00 -11.92 3.39
N GLU A 110 -16.59 -12.08 2.21
CA GLU A 110 -17.23 -10.97 1.48
C GLU A 110 -18.44 -10.41 2.24
N GLN A 111 -19.09 -11.24 3.04
CA GLN A 111 -20.28 -10.88 3.82
C GLN A 111 -19.96 -10.55 5.28
N ARG A 112 -18.69 -10.64 5.68
CA ARG A 112 -18.28 -10.42 7.06
C ARG A 112 -18.44 -8.93 7.42
N PRO A 113 -19.28 -8.57 8.40
CA PRO A 113 -19.45 -7.18 8.79
C PRO A 113 -18.15 -6.65 9.42
N LEU A 114 -17.75 -5.46 9.00
CA LEU A 114 -16.65 -4.72 9.61
C LEU A 114 -17.23 -3.67 10.56
N PRO A 115 -16.77 -3.61 11.83
CA PRO A 115 -17.13 -2.50 12.71
C PRO A 115 -16.63 -1.18 12.10
N ALA A 116 -17.33 -0.08 12.38
CA ALA A 116 -16.99 1.22 11.84
C ALA A 116 -15.52 1.59 12.16
N PRO A 117 -14.65 1.74 11.14
CA PRO A 117 -13.25 2.02 11.38
C PRO A 117 -13.01 3.49 11.69
N ILE A 118 -11.96 3.78 12.47
CA ILE A 118 -11.40 5.12 12.57
C ILE A 118 -10.31 5.25 11.49
N ILE A 119 -10.50 6.17 10.55
CA ILE A 119 -9.53 6.44 9.49
C ILE A 119 -8.83 7.76 9.79
N ILE A 120 -7.51 7.70 9.98
CA ILE A 120 -6.67 8.89 10.13
C ILE A 120 -6.07 9.21 8.76
N THR A 121 -6.24 10.45 8.33
CA THR A 121 -5.67 10.98 7.08
C THR A 121 -5.03 12.34 7.34
N GLY A 122 -4.09 12.74 6.49
CA GLY A 122 -3.36 13.99 6.62
C GLY A 122 -2.11 14.02 5.77
N GLY A 123 -1.51 15.21 5.64
CA GLY A 123 -0.22 15.36 4.99
C GLY A 123 0.91 14.71 5.79
N TRP A 124 2.01 14.41 5.13
CA TRP A 124 3.24 13.95 5.78
C TRP A 124 3.67 14.97 6.84
N ARG A 125 4.12 14.48 8.00
CA ARG A 125 4.63 15.31 9.11
C ARG A 125 3.57 16.17 9.84
N THR A 126 2.29 15.79 9.78
CA THR A 126 1.20 16.46 10.52
C THR A 126 0.85 15.78 11.86
N GLY A 127 1.67 14.83 12.32
CA GLY A 127 1.45 14.11 13.58
C GLY A 127 0.48 12.91 13.47
N THR A 128 0.09 12.49 12.26
CA THR A 128 -0.78 11.33 12.02
C THR A 128 -0.25 10.05 12.66
N THR A 129 1.04 9.75 12.53
CA THR A 129 1.67 8.57 13.14
C THR A 129 1.58 8.60 14.67
N PHE A 130 1.76 9.78 15.29
CA PHE A 130 1.62 9.94 16.75
C PHE A 130 0.18 9.67 17.19
N LEU A 131 -0.81 10.30 16.53
CA LEU A 131 -2.23 10.09 16.83
C LEU A 131 -2.63 8.62 16.64
N PHE A 132 -2.20 8.01 15.54
CA PHE A 132 -2.51 6.62 15.22
C PHE A 132 -1.96 5.64 16.27
N ARG A 133 -0.70 5.83 16.68
CA ARG A 133 -0.10 5.00 17.73
C ARG A 133 -0.69 5.27 19.10
N LEU A 134 -1.08 6.51 19.40
CA LEU A 134 -1.79 6.85 20.65
C LEU A 134 -3.13 6.11 20.74
N LEU A 135 -3.96 6.17 19.69
CA LEU A 135 -5.23 5.44 19.64
C LEU A 135 -5.02 3.92 19.67
N GLY A 136 -3.96 3.42 19.03
CA GLY A 136 -3.59 2.01 19.05
C GLY A 136 -3.21 1.45 20.43
N ARG A 137 -3.08 2.29 21.47
CA ARG A 137 -2.90 1.84 22.86
C ARG A 137 -4.20 1.49 23.57
N ASP A 138 -5.35 1.93 23.05
CA ASP A 138 -6.66 1.59 23.61
C ASP A 138 -7.02 0.15 23.26
N SER A 139 -7.24 -0.71 24.26
CA SER A 139 -7.56 -2.13 24.06
C SER A 139 -8.90 -2.38 23.37
N ARG A 140 -9.76 -1.36 23.28
CA ARG A 140 -11.03 -1.43 22.54
C ARG A 140 -10.83 -1.20 21.04
N LEU A 141 -9.67 -0.68 20.64
CA LEU A 141 -9.29 -0.44 19.26
C LEU A 141 -8.26 -1.49 18.82
N ARG A 142 -8.24 -1.77 17.52
CA ARG A 142 -7.22 -2.62 16.91
C ARG A 142 -6.50 -1.81 15.83
N ALA A 143 -5.22 -1.54 16.07
CA ALA A 143 -4.34 -0.99 15.05
C ALA A 143 -3.59 -2.13 14.34
N PRO A 144 -3.53 -2.13 13.00
CA PRO A 144 -2.85 -3.17 12.24
C PRO A 144 -1.33 -3.14 12.42
N LEU A 145 -0.73 -4.32 12.51
CA LEU A 145 0.73 -4.51 12.51
C LEU A 145 1.28 -4.61 11.09
N PRO A 146 2.56 -4.27 10.86
CA PRO A 146 3.17 -4.34 9.53
C PRO A 146 3.06 -5.71 8.86
N ALA A 147 3.14 -6.80 9.64
CA ALA A 147 2.96 -8.15 9.10
C ALA A 147 1.52 -8.41 8.62
N GLU A 148 0.52 -7.85 9.32
CA GLU A 148 -0.91 -7.96 8.93
C GLU A 148 -1.21 -7.17 7.67
N LEU A 149 -0.48 -6.08 7.42
CA LEU A 149 -0.63 -5.27 6.22
C LEU A 149 0.15 -5.86 5.04
N GLY A 150 1.37 -6.32 5.28
CA GLY A 150 2.27 -6.81 4.23
C GLY A 150 1.94 -8.21 3.73
N ALA A 151 1.46 -9.10 4.61
CA ALA A 151 1.13 -10.48 4.28
C ALA A 151 -0.10 -11.01 5.04
N PRO A 152 -1.29 -10.39 4.87
CA PRO A 152 -2.50 -10.77 5.61
C PRO A 152 -2.87 -12.24 5.45
N TRP A 153 -2.64 -12.84 4.27
CA TRP A 153 -2.92 -14.27 4.01
C TRP A 153 -2.09 -15.23 4.88
N LEU A 154 -0.94 -14.79 5.40
CA LEU A 154 -0.16 -15.58 6.35
C LEU A 154 -0.67 -15.45 7.79
N LEU A 155 -1.56 -14.51 8.08
CA LEU A 155 -2.08 -14.26 9.43
C LEU A 155 -3.60 -14.46 9.52
N ALA A 156 -4.25 -14.81 8.41
CA ALA A 156 -5.66 -15.06 8.33
C ALA A 156 -6.05 -16.48 8.81
N GLY A 157 -7.34 -16.67 9.10
CA GLY A 157 -7.90 -17.90 9.63
C GLY A 157 -7.77 -18.05 11.16
N ASP A 158 -8.22 -19.20 11.67
CA ASP A 158 -8.27 -19.52 13.10
C ASP A 158 -6.92 -20.00 13.64
N LEU A 159 -5.90 -19.14 13.54
CA LEU A 159 -4.59 -19.42 14.10
C LEU A 159 -4.64 -19.47 15.63
N LYS A 160 -4.07 -20.53 16.22
CA LYS A 160 -3.84 -20.55 17.67
C LYS A 160 -2.90 -19.39 18.06
N PRO A 161 -3.03 -18.81 19.27
CA PRO A 161 -2.20 -17.68 19.70
C PRO A 161 -0.70 -17.90 19.50
N GLN A 162 -0.21 -19.11 19.81
CA GLN A 162 1.19 -19.50 19.61
C GLN A 162 1.62 -19.46 18.14
N GLN A 163 0.80 -20.01 17.24
CA GLN A 163 1.09 -20.00 15.80
C GLN A 163 1.11 -18.58 15.26
N ARG A 164 0.18 -17.72 15.72
CA ARG A 164 0.15 -16.32 15.33
C ARG A 164 1.41 -15.59 15.80
N ALA A 165 1.85 -15.82 17.04
CA ALA A 165 3.07 -15.22 17.58
C ALA A 165 4.31 -15.64 16.79
N GLU A 166 4.45 -16.92 16.43
CA GLU A 166 5.54 -17.44 15.61
C GLU A 166 5.59 -16.79 14.23
N ARG A 167 4.43 -16.61 13.58
CA ARG A 167 4.36 -15.96 12.27
C ARG A 167 4.71 -14.46 12.34
N LEU A 168 4.28 -13.77 13.39
CA LEU A 168 4.68 -12.37 13.62
C LEU A 168 6.18 -12.25 13.88
N ALA A 169 6.76 -13.13 14.70
CA ALA A 169 8.19 -13.16 14.98
C ALA A 169 9.01 -13.42 13.70
N ALA A 170 8.55 -14.33 12.82
CA ALA A 170 9.21 -14.58 11.54
C ALA A 170 9.19 -13.34 10.62
N ALA A 171 8.10 -12.57 10.63
CA ALA A 171 7.96 -11.35 9.84
C ALA A 171 8.82 -10.17 10.35
N ALA A 172 9.27 -10.21 11.61
CA ALA A 172 10.02 -9.12 12.24
C ALA A 172 11.35 -8.79 11.55
N SER A 173 11.99 -9.81 10.95
CA SER A 173 13.29 -9.68 10.26
C SER A 173 13.28 -8.66 9.12
N GLY A 174 12.12 -8.40 8.48
CA GLY A 174 12.00 -7.48 7.35
C GLY A 174 12.39 -6.03 7.67
N HIS A 175 12.13 -5.55 8.90
CA HIS A 175 12.45 -4.18 9.32
C HIS A 175 13.95 -3.95 9.51
N GLN A 176 14.71 -4.99 9.83
CA GLN A 176 16.14 -4.87 10.16
C GLN A 176 16.97 -4.39 8.96
N MET A 177 16.62 -4.82 7.75
CA MET A 177 17.34 -4.42 6.54
C MET A 177 17.31 -2.91 6.32
N LEU A 178 16.15 -2.30 6.53
CA LEU A 178 15.98 -0.85 6.36
C LEU A 178 16.84 -0.07 7.34
N HIS A 179 16.90 -0.51 8.60
CA HIS A 179 17.78 0.10 9.62
C HIS A 179 19.27 -0.11 9.34
N ILE A 180 19.66 -1.22 8.70
CA ILE A 180 21.04 -1.44 8.27
C ILE A 180 21.42 -0.47 7.14
N LEU A 181 20.55 -0.31 6.15
CA LEU A 181 20.81 0.54 4.98
C LEU A 181 20.68 2.04 5.29
N ASN A 182 19.81 2.41 6.23
CA ASN A 182 19.62 3.78 6.69
C ASN A 182 19.53 3.83 8.23
N PRO A 183 20.66 3.80 8.95
CA PRO A 183 20.68 3.82 10.42
C PRO A 183 20.04 5.08 11.01
N ALA A 184 20.12 6.21 10.31
CA ALA A 184 19.50 7.46 10.74
C ALA A 184 17.96 7.43 10.68
N MET A 185 17.36 6.47 9.97
CA MET A 185 15.91 6.39 9.81
C MET A 185 15.20 6.18 11.15
N ALA A 186 15.81 5.42 12.08
CA ALA A 186 15.22 5.15 13.39
C ALA A 186 14.98 6.44 14.21
N ALA A 187 15.76 7.51 13.96
CA ALA A 187 15.56 8.81 14.60
C ALA A 187 14.39 9.61 14.00
N VAL A 188 13.97 9.30 12.77
CA VAL A 188 12.96 10.05 12.00
C VAL A 188 11.60 9.35 12.01
N HIS A 189 11.64 8.02 11.97
CA HIS A 189 10.47 7.15 11.97
C HIS A 189 10.86 5.86 12.71
N ASP A 190 10.43 5.79 13.97
CA ASP A 190 10.51 4.56 14.74
C ASP A 190 9.63 3.50 14.06
N SER A 191 10.21 2.34 13.73
CA SER A 191 9.52 1.25 13.04
C SER A 191 9.87 -0.07 13.69
N GLY A 192 8.91 -0.98 13.78
CA GLY A 192 9.12 -2.25 14.45
C GLY A 192 7.97 -3.23 14.19
N PRO A 193 8.20 -4.53 14.42
CA PRO A 193 7.20 -5.56 14.16
C PRO A 193 5.91 -5.41 14.97
N ASP A 194 6.02 -4.84 16.18
CA ASP A 194 4.92 -4.70 17.13
C ASP A 194 4.34 -3.27 17.17
N LEU A 195 4.80 -2.39 16.27
CA LEU A 195 4.29 -1.03 16.15
C LEU A 195 3.17 -0.99 15.12
N ALA A 196 2.12 -0.23 15.42
CA ALA A 196 1.06 0.02 14.46
C ALA A 196 1.62 0.75 13.22
N GLU A 197 1.23 0.29 12.03
CA GLU A 197 1.72 0.80 10.76
C GLU A 197 0.64 1.25 9.78
N GLU A 198 1.04 2.10 8.83
CA GLU A 198 0.15 2.80 7.92
C GLU A 198 -0.36 1.89 6.78
N CYS A 199 -1.59 2.14 6.32
CA CYS A 199 -2.24 1.35 5.26
C CYS A 199 -1.46 1.31 3.94
N VAL A 200 -0.53 2.24 3.73
CA VAL A 200 0.43 2.26 2.63
C VAL A 200 1.17 0.92 2.47
N LEU A 201 1.37 0.15 3.55
CA LEU A 201 2.00 -1.17 3.47
C LEU A 201 1.10 -2.23 2.82
N ALA A 202 -0.21 -2.15 3.01
CA ALA A 202 -1.20 -3.04 2.41
C ALA A 202 -1.56 -2.63 0.97
N MET A 203 -1.43 -1.35 0.66
CA MET A 203 -1.68 -0.83 -0.68
C MET A 203 -0.64 -1.35 -1.67
N GLY A 204 -1.06 -1.52 -2.94
CA GLY A 204 -0.13 -1.80 -4.04
C GLY A 204 -0.16 -3.20 -4.62
N THR A 205 -1.14 -4.06 -4.28
CA THR A 205 -1.38 -5.32 -5.02
C THR A 205 -1.74 -5.07 -6.49
N THR A 206 -2.24 -3.88 -6.83
CA THR A 206 -2.45 -3.36 -8.20
C THR A 206 -1.33 -2.43 -8.66
N LEU A 207 -0.22 -2.39 -7.91
CA LEU A 207 0.91 -1.46 -8.08
C LEU A 207 0.50 0.03 -8.01
N ARG A 208 -0.68 0.34 -7.46
CA ARG A 208 -1.16 1.71 -7.20
C ARG A 208 -0.95 2.02 -5.73
N ASN A 209 0.13 2.73 -5.42
CA ASN A 209 0.50 3.05 -4.04
C ASN A 209 1.25 4.38 -4.01
N TRP A 210 0.74 5.36 -3.26
CA TRP A 210 1.37 6.66 -3.11
C TRP A 210 2.74 6.57 -2.44
N GLY A 211 3.00 5.55 -1.62
CA GLY A 211 4.29 5.31 -1.00
C GLY A 211 5.42 5.07 -2.00
N PHE A 212 5.12 4.65 -3.24
CA PHE A 212 6.14 4.51 -4.29
C PHE A 212 6.78 5.85 -4.67
N THR A 213 6.08 6.97 -4.47
CA THR A 213 6.63 8.33 -4.69
C THR A 213 7.86 8.63 -3.84
N ALA A 214 8.07 7.90 -2.73
CA ALA A 214 9.26 8.05 -1.88
C ALA A 214 10.53 7.48 -2.53
N THR A 215 10.38 6.61 -3.56
CA THR A 215 11.49 5.89 -4.19
C THR A 215 11.55 6.03 -5.70
N THR A 216 10.46 6.41 -6.34
CA THR A 216 10.35 6.63 -7.78
C THR A 216 9.57 7.92 -8.02
N ARG A 217 9.83 8.60 -9.14
CA ARG A 217 9.06 9.78 -9.52
C ARG A 217 7.75 9.30 -10.15
N TRP A 218 6.72 9.13 -9.33
CA TRP A 218 5.38 8.86 -9.82
C TRP A 218 4.74 10.18 -10.28
N THR A 219 5.13 10.69 -11.45
CA THR A 219 4.51 11.90 -12.03
C THR A 219 3.17 11.54 -12.65
N GLY A 220 2.13 11.60 -11.83
CA GLY A 220 0.74 11.59 -12.28
C GLY A 220 0.28 10.25 -12.85
N THR A 221 -0.87 9.79 -12.41
CA THR A 221 -1.66 8.84 -13.20
C THR A 221 -1.83 9.39 -14.63
N PRO A 222 -1.49 8.64 -15.69
CA PRO A 222 -1.87 8.98 -17.06
C PRO A 222 -3.33 9.41 -17.13
N ALA A 223 -3.61 10.47 -17.90
CA ALA A 223 -4.99 10.89 -18.15
C ALA A 223 -5.78 9.68 -18.70
N GLY A 224 -6.82 9.24 -17.98
CA GLY A 224 -7.58 8.03 -18.32
C GLY A 224 -7.34 6.80 -17.42
N TRP A 225 -6.47 6.88 -16.42
CA TRP A 225 -6.24 5.78 -15.48
C TRP A 225 -7.50 5.42 -14.65
N PRO A 226 -7.90 4.14 -14.51
CA PRO A 226 -9.15 3.73 -13.84
C PRO A 226 -9.28 4.07 -12.35
N GLY A 227 -8.23 4.61 -11.73
CA GLY A 227 -8.23 5.16 -10.36
C GLY A 227 -8.41 6.68 -10.28
N SER A 228 -8.52 7.38 -11.42
CA SER A 228 -9.04 8.76 -11.47
C SER A 228 -10.56 8.81 -11.21
N ARG A 229 -11.21 7.65 -11.21
CA ARG A 229 -12.53 7.43 -10.64
C ARG A 229 -12.35 6.40 -9.51
N LEU A 230 -12.92 6.67 -8.34
CA LEU A 230 -13.04 5.69 -7.28
C LEU A 230 -13.62 4.37 -7.85
N PRO A 231 -13.17 3.19 -7.41
CA PRO A 231 -13.73 1.93 -7.87
C PRO A 231 -15.24 1.95 -7.61
N ARG A 232 -16.04 1.90 -8.68
CA ARG A 232 -17.51 1.93 -8.57
C ARG A 232 -18.09 0.67 -7.94
N ASN A 233 -17.31 -0.40 -7.81
CA ASN A 233 -17.77 -1.65 -7.24
C ASN A 233 -16.69 -2.23 -6.33
N THR A 234 -16.80 -1.96 -5.03
CA THR A 234 -16.48 -2.89 -3.94
C THR A 234 -17.05 -2.29 -2.66
N VAL A 235 -18.08 -2.95 -2.12
CA VAL A 235 -18.86 -2.60 -0.92
C VAL A 235 -19.85 -1.43 -1.09
N SER A 236 -21.12 -1.77 -1.19
CA SER A 236 -22.30 -0.90 -1.35
C SER A 236 -22.71 -0.11 -0.09
N THR A 237 -21.78 0.25 0.78
CA THR A 237 -22.07 1.09 1.97
C THR A 237 -21.24 2.36 1.95
N GLY A 238 -21.78 3.41 1.34
CA GLY A 238 -21.13 4.73 1.33
C GLY A 238 -21.83 5.82 0.51
N ALA A 239 -22.83 5.49 -0.31
CA ALA A 239 -23.50 6.42 -1.23
C ALA A 239 -24.38 7.51 -0.57
N SER A 240 -24.14 7.89 0.69
CA SER A 240 -24.92 8.93 1.38
C SER A 240 -24.10 10.00 2.09
N CYS A 241 -22.77 9.97 2.01
CA CYS A 241 -21.93 11.04 2.59
C CYS A 241 -21.36 12.04 1.57
N GLU A 242 -21.34 11.72 0.28
CA GLU A 242 -20.72 12.58 -0.76
C GLU A 242 -21.56 13.77 -1.23
N SER A 243 -22.79 13.94 -0.74
CA SER A 243 -23.64 15.08 -1.14
C SER A 243 -23.37 16.38 -0.37
N SER A 244 -22.41 16.40 0.56
CA SER A 244 -22.24 17.50 1.53
C SER A 244 -20.93 18.28 1.44
N MET A 245 -20.00 17.94 0.54
CA MET A 245 -18.75 18.69 0.40
C MET A 245 -18.87 19.77 -0.69
N PRO A 246 -18.62 21.05 -0.37
CA PRO A 246 -18.65 22.13 -1.37
C PRO A 246 -17.45 21.98 -2.32
N THR A 247 -17.74 21.88 -3.61
CA THR A 247 -16.73 22.06 -4.67
C THR A 247 -16.38 23.55 -4.77
N THR A 248 -15.11 23.89 -4.59
CA THR A 248 -14.58 25.21 -4.93
C THR A 248 -14.30 25.25 -6.43
N ASP A 249 -15.13 25.95 -7.20
CA ASP A 249 -14.80 26.35 -8.57
C ASP A 249 -13.90 27.60 -8.51
N ASP A 250 -12.95 27.66 -9.45
CA ASP A 250 -11.79 28.57 -9.51
C ASP A 250 -12.14 30.02 -9.96
N ASP A 251 -13.32 30.49 -9.60
CA ASP A 251 -13.73 31.88 -9.86
C ASP A 251 -14.58 32.35 -8.67
N GLY A 252 -13.99 33.20 -7.83
CA GLY A 252 -14.43 33.56 -6.46
C GLY A 252 -15.80 34.24 -6.33
N SER A 253 -16.87 33.62 -6.82
CA SER A 253 -18.25 34.05 -6.64
C SER A 253 -19.13 32.91 -6.11
N SER A 254 -19.56 33.02 -4.85
CA SER A 254 -20.47 32.06 -4.24
C SER A 254 -21.90 32.26 -4.74
N ARG A 255 -22.39 31.42 -5.65
CA ARG A 255 -23.84 31.30 -5.93
C ARG A 255 -24.41 30.08 -5.22
N ARG A 256 -25.26 30.29 -4.21
CA ARG A 256 -26.05 29.23 -3.57
C ARG A 256 -27.04 28.69 -4.60
N ARG A 257 -26.91 27.42 -5.00
CA ARG A 257 -27.96 26.73 -5.77
C ARG A 257 -29.15 26.46 -4.85
N HIS A 258 -30.32 26.92 -5.26
CA HIS A 258 -31.60 26.69 -4.59
C HIS A 258 -32.10 25.29 -4.99
N ILE A 259 -32.36 24.42 -4.01
CA ILE A 259 -32.94 23.09 -4.24
C ILE A 259 -34.46 23.20 -4.01
N PRO A 260 -35.33 22.78 -4.94
CA PRO A 260 -36.77 22.79 -4.73
C PRO A 260 -37.17 21.69 -3.74
N ARG A 261 -38.00 22.04 -2.74
CA ARG A 261 -38.57 21.09 -1.79
C ARG A 261 -39.59 20.20 -2.50
N SER A 262 -39.32 18.91 -2.61
CA SER A 262 -40.34 17.89 -2.89
C SER A 262 -41.05 17.52 -1.59
N SER A 263 -42.35 17.76 -1.58
CA SER A 263 -43.32 17.40 -0.55
C SER A 263 -43.75 15.94 -0.66
N ASN A 264 -43.65 15.19 0.44
CA ASN A 264 -44.52 14.09 0.91
C ASN A 264 -43.69 12.98 1.55
N ILE A 265 -43.67 12.94 2.90
CA ILE A 265 -43.70 11.70 3.68
C ILE A 265 -44.52 12.02 4.95
N SER A 266 -45.61 11.28 5.11
CA SER A 266 -46.53 11.31 6.24
C SER A 266 -45.86 10.75 7.49
N SER A 267 -45.91 11.48 8.60
CA SER A 267 -45.40 11.10 9.91
C SER A 267 -46.45 10.26 10.67
N ARG A 268 -46.13 9.00 10.95
CA ARG A 268 -46.77 8.23 12.04
C ARG A 268 -45.72 7.93 13.12
N PRO A 269 -46.01 8.18 14.42
CA PRO A 269 -45.08 7.87 15.50
C PRO A 269 -45.11 6.38 15.87
N ILE A 270 -43.93 5.81 16.16
CA ILE A 270 -43.72 4.45 16.69
C ILE A 270 -43.61 4.56 18.22
N PRO A 271 -44.29 3.71 19.03
CA PRO A 271 -44.25 3.77 20.49
C PRO A 271 -42.99 3.12 21.07
N VAL A 272 -42.53 3.66 22.21
CA VAL A 272 -41.42 3.14 23.03
C VAL A 272 -41.98 2.13 24.04
N PRO A 273 -41.37 0.94 24.21
CA PRO A 273 -41.78 -0.01 25.24
C PRO A 273 -41.17 0.33 26.61
N ALA A 274 -41.93 0.00 27.67
CA ALA A 274 -41.57 0.14 29.08
C ALA A 274 -40.58 -0.93 29.55
#